data_AF-A0A2G6QY00-F1
#
_entry.id   AF-A0A2G6QY00-F1
#
_cell.length_a   1.000
_cell.length_b   1.000
_cell.length_c   1.000
_cell.angle_alpha   90.00
_cell.angle_beta   90.00
_cell.angle_gamma   90.00
#
_symmetry.space_group_name_H-M   'P 1'
#
loop_
_entity.id
_entity.type
_entity.pdbx_description
1 polymer ?
#
loop_
_entity_poly.entity_id
_entity_poly.type
_entity_poly.pdbx_seq_one_letter_code
_entity_poly.pdbx_strand_id
1 'polypeptide(L)'
;MKKQNKEEKLKEELDITVDTETTNKDSQEEEELKESVNSSEESDLNAQLEEANEKCTELNDKNLRLMAEFDNFRKRTLKEKAELIKSGGENVLKEMLPLVDDFERAIQSMKNSKDVEAVKEGLDLIYNKFLKFLNDNSVKEIEVIGEKFDDEIHEAVSLFPTEDKDQKGKIIDCMEKGYTLNDKVIRFPKVIVGE
;
A
#
# COMPACT_ATOMS: atom_id res chain seq x y z
N MET A 1 7.43 65.00 54.69
CA MET A 1 6.41 64.67 55.72
C MET A 1 6.71 63.29 56.28
N LYS A 2 6.87 63.19 57.62
CA LYS A 2 7.10 61.96 58.44
C LYS A 2 8.41 61.22 58.08
N LYS A 3 9.41 61.00 58.91
CA LYS A 3 9.73 61.11 60.35
C LYS A 3 11.28 61.04 60.35
N GLN A 4 12.08 61.96 60.87
CA GLN A 4 12.23 62.25 62.31
C GLN A 4 12.00 61.02 63.18
N ASN A 5 13.05 60.28 63.46
CA ASN A 5 13.63 60.30 64.81
C ASN A 5 15.03 59.66 64.75
N LYS A 6 16.09 60.42 65.06
CA LYS A 6 16.48 60.82 66.43
C LYS A 6 17.15 59.61 67.06
N GLU A 7 18.49 59.62 67.04
CA GLU A 7 19.30 59.74 68.27
C GLU A 7 19.38 58.37 68.96
N GLU A 8 20.52 57.87 69.39
CA GLU A 8 21.61 58.57 70.02
C GLU A 8 22.73 57.55 70.25
N LYS A 9 23.96 58.03 70.03
CA LYS A 9 25.15 57.90 70.89
C LYS A 9 25.54 56.48 71.34
N LEU A 10 26.78 56.06 71.14
CA LEU A 10 28.03 56.65 71.65
C LEU A 10 29.18 56.00 70.83
N LYS A 11 30.05 56.67 70.07
CA LYS A 11 31.28 57.41 70.51
C LYS A 11 31.79 56.94 71.86
N GLU A 12 33.01 56.49 72.08
CA GLU A 12 34.33 56.66 71.47
C GLU A 12 35.20 55.74 72.35
N GLU A 13 36.17 55.02 71.80
CA GLU A 13 37.56 55.02 72.30
C GLU A 13 38.42 54.08 71.45
N LEU A 14 39.45 54.68 70.86
CA LEU A 14 40.61 53.98 70.32
C LEU A 14 41.49 53.56 71.49
N ASP A 15 41.96 52.30 71.52
CA ASP A 15 43.35 52.03 71.86
C ASP A 15 43.85 50.67 71.29
N ILE A 16 44.73 50.82 70.29
CA ILE A 16 45.95 50.08 69.92
C ILE A 16 46.15 48.62 70.43
N THR A 17 46.40 47.69 69.49
CA THR A 17 47.57 46.76 69.34
C THR A 17 47.16 45.42 68.71
N VAL A 18 47.61 45.12 67.48
CA VAL A 18 48.72 44.21 67.07
C VAL A 18 48.27 42.76 66.78
N ASP A 19 48.45 42.42 65.50
CA ASP A 19 48.82 41.13 64.86
C ASP A 19 47.96 39.85 64.88
N THR A 20 47.60 39.48 63.64
CA THR A 20 47.81 38.19 62.95
C THR A 20 46.92 36.97 63.24
N GLU A 21 46.56 36.32 62.12
CA GLU A 21 46.22 34.90 61.95
C GLU A 21 44.82 34.42 62.37
N THR A 22 43.77 34.73 61.59
CA THR A 22 42.61 33.79 61.49
C THR A 22 41.76 33.85 60.22
N THR A 23 42.13 34.58 59.17
CA THR A 23 41.22 34.80 58.02
C THR A 23 41.52 34.02 56.73
N ASN A 24 42.46 33.07 56.75
CA ASN A 24 42.96 32.43 55.52
C ASN A 24 42.49 30.98 55.29
N LYS A 25 41.59 30.44 56.13
CA LYS A 25 41.14 29.04 56.07
C LYS A 25 39.80 28.84 55.35
N ASP A 26 38.92 29.83 55.38
CA ASP A 26 37.58 29.76 54.74
C ASP A 26 37.64 29.90 53.21
N SER A 27 38.63 30.63 52.68
CA SER A 27 38.72 30.90 51.23
C SER A 27 39.36 29.77 50.42
N GLN A 28 40.22 28.95 51.04
CA GLN A 28 40.85 27.79 50.39
C GLN A 28 39.92 26.57 50.35
N GLU A 29 39.09 26.37 51.38
CA GLU A 29 38.09 25.30 51.39
C GLU A 29 36.97 25.55 50.37
N GLU A 30 36.54 26.80 50.15
CA GLU A 30 35.56 27.15 49.11
C GLU A 30 36.07 27.01 47.67
N GLU A 31 37.36 27.27 47.41
CA GLU A 31 37.96 27.07 46.07
C GLU A 31 38.19 25.58 45.77
N GLU A 32 38.69 24.79 46.72
CA GLU A 32 38.82 23.33 46.56
C GLU A 32 37.45 22.63 46.41
N LEU A 33 36.42 23.09 47.13
CA LEU A 33 35.04 22.60 46.97
C LEU A 33 34.46 22.97 45.59
N LYS A 34 34.70 24.18 45.07
CA LYS A 34 34.23 24.59 43.74
C LYS A 34 34.95 23.85 42.61
N GLU A 35 36.24 23.62 42.74
CA GLU A 35 37.04 22.90 41.74
C GLU A 35 36.71 21.39 41.76
N SER A 36 36.48 20.81 42.94
CA SER A 36 35.98 19.44 43.10
C SER A 36 34.57 19.27 42.53
N VAL A 37 33.65 20.21 42.76
CA VAL A 37 32.26 20.15 42.23
C VAL A 37 32.27 20.31 40.71
N ASN A 38 33.04 21.26 40.17
CA ASN A 38 33.15 21.48 38.72
C ASN A 38 33.78 20.29 37.98
N SER A 39 34.78 19.63 38.59
CA SER A 39 35.34 18.38 38.04
C SER A 39 34.35 17.20 38.09
N SER A 40 33.45 17.18 39.09
CA SER A 40 32.41 16.15 39.20
C SER A 40 31.28 16.35 38.19
N GLU A 41 30.90 17.60 37.92
CA GLU A 41 29.91 17.96 36.90
C GLU A 41 30.44 17.71 35.49
N GLU A 42 31.70 18.03 35.19
CA GLU A 42 32.35 17.67 33.92
C GLU A 42 32.47 16.14 33.74
N SER A 43 32.75 15.40 34.81
CA SER A 43 32.78 13.94 34.78
C SER A 43 31.40 13.35 34.48
N ASP A 44 30.35 13.88 35.09
CA ASP A 44 28.97 13.40 34.91
C ASP A 44 28.42 13.77 33.53
N LEU A 45 28.77 14.95 33.01
CA LEU A 45 28.44 15.38 31.64
C LEU A 45 29.14 14.53 30.58
N ASN A 46 30.42 14.19 30.79
CA ASN A 46 31.16 13.31 29.89
C ASN A 46 30.59 11.89 29.90
N ALA A 47 30.18 11.37 31.06
CA ALA A 47 29.52 10.06 31.16
C ALA A 47 28.17 10.05 30.41
N GLN A 48 27.36 11.11 30.54
CA GLN A 48 26.10 11.24 29.79
C GLN A 48 26.32 11.36 28.27
N LEU A 49 27.38 12.05 27.85
CA LEU A 49 27.74 12.22 26.44
C LEU A 49 28.21 10.88 25.83
N GLU A 50 28.99 10.11 26.58
CA GLU A 50 29.42 8.77 26.20
C GLU A 50 28.21 7.81 26.08
N GLU A 51 27.30 7.79 27.06
CA GLU A 51 26.08 6.99 27.02
C GLU A 51 25.17 7.38 25.82
N ALA A 52 25.04 8.69 25.54
CA ALA A 52 24.27 9.18 24.40
C ALA A 52 24.89 8.78 23.05
N ASN A 53 26.22 8.82 22.95
CA ASN A 53 26.94 8.38 21.76
C ASN A 53 26.79 6.88 21.55
N GLU A 54 26.90 6.07 22.61
CA GLU A 54 26.67 4.62 22.55
C GLU A 54 25.24 4.27 22.11
N LYS A 55 24.23 4.98 22.62
CA LYS A 55 22.85 4.81 22.14
C LYS A 55 22.70 5.22 20.68
N CYS A 56 23.37 6.30 20.24
CA CYS A 56 23.32 6.73 18.85
C CYS A 56 23.98 5.71 17.92
N THR A 57 25.12 5.13 18.29
CA THR A 57 25.77 4.08 17.49
C THR A 57 24.91 2.82 17.45
N GLU A 58 24.37 2.38 18.59
CA GLU A 58 23.46 1.23 18.65
C GLU A 58 22.21 1.42 17.78
N LEU A 59 21.59 2.61 17.82
CA LEU A 59 20.43 2.94 16.99
C LEU A 59 20.78 3.02 15.52
N ASN A 60 21.95 3.56 15.16
CA ASN A 60 22.40 3.64 13.77
C ASN A 60 22.67 2.25 13.20
N ASP A 61 23.30 1.35 13.97
CA ASP A 61 23.52 -0.04 13.58
C ASP A 61 22.19 -0.79 13.41
N LYS A 62 21.23 -0.58 14.32
CA LYS A 62 19.87 -1.11 14.19
C LYS A 62 19.18 -0.57 12.93
N ASN A 63 19.31 0.72 12.63
CA ASN A 63 18.73 1.33 11.44
C ASN A 63 19.34 0.77 10.17
N LEU A 64 20.67 0.66 10.10
CA LEU A 64 21.37 0.13 8.94
C LEU A 64 20.97 -1.33 8.68
N ARG A 65 20.86 -2.14 9.74
CA ARG A 65 20.34 -3.51 9.63
C ARG A 65 18.90 -3.53 9.14
N LEU A 66 18.03 -2.68 9.68
CA LEU A 66 16.63 -2.60 9.28
C LEU A 66 16.49 -2.16 7.81
N MET A 67 17.30 -1.20 7.37
CA MET A 67 17.34 -0.78 5.96
C MET A 67 17.75 -1.93 5.05
N ALA A 68 18.76 -2.71 5.43
CA ALA A 68 19.18 -3.89 4.67
C ALA A 68 18.09 -4.98 4.63
N GLU A 69 17.43 -5.24 5.76
CA GLU A 69 16.29 -6.17 5.82
C GLU A 69 15.12 -5.70 4.95
N PHE A 70 14.82 -4.40 4.97
CA PHE A 70 13.77 -3.80 4.15
C PHE A 70 14.10 -3.91 2.65
N ASP A 71 15.33 -3.63 2.24
CA ASP A 71 15.73 -3.77 0.85
C ASP A 71 15.69 -5.22 0.37
N ASN A 72 16.08 -6.17 1.22
CA ASN A 72 15.95 -7.60 0.93
C ASN A 72 14.48 -8.02 0.82
N PHE A 73 13.63 -7.57 1.74
CA PHE A 73 12.19 -7.79 1.71
C PHE A 73 11.59 -7.24 0.41
N ARG A 74 11.88 -5.99 0.06
CA ARG A 74 11.40 -5.34 -1.16
C ARG A 74 11.80 -6.11 -2.42
N LYS A 75 13.07 -6.52 -2.53
CA LYS A 75 13.57 -7.32 -3.66
C LYS A 75 12.86 -8.67 -3.74
N ARG A 76 12.67 -9.35 -2.61
CA ARG A 76 11.94 -10.62 -2.54
C ARG A 76 10.48 -10.45 -2.96
N THR A 77 9.77 -9.46 -2.42
CA THR A 77 8.38 -9.18 -2.75
C THR A 77 8.19 -8.85 -4.23
N LEU A 78 9.09 -8.07 -4.83
CA LEU A 78 9.04 -7.79 -6.26
C LEU A 78 9.22 -9.07 -7.10
N LYS A 79 10.13 -9.95 -6.69
CA LYS A 79 10.35 -11.24 -7.35
C LYS A 79 9.11 -12.13 -7.23
N GLU A 80 8.56 -12.28 -6.03
CA GLU A 80 7.33 -13.06 -5.78
C GLU A 80 6.15 -12.52 -6.58
N LYS A 81 5.98 -11.19 -6.63
CA LYS A 81 4.93 -10.56 -7.45
C LYS A 81 5.13 -10.83 -8.94
N ALA A 82 6.36 -10.77 -9.43
CA ALA A 82 6.66 -11.10 -10.83
C ALA A 82 6.38 -12.57 -11.13
N GLU A 83 6.73 -13.48 -10.21
CA GLU A 83 6.41 -14.91 -10.31
C GLU A 83 4.89 -15.13 -10.32
N LEU A 84 4.14 -14.50 -9.43
CA LEU A 84 2.67 -14.57 -9.38
C LEU A 84 2.02 -14.05 -10.67
N ILE A 85 2.53 -12.98 -11.27
CA ILE A 85 2.03 -12.49 -12.56
C ILE A 85 2.34 -13.50 -13.67
N LYS A 86 3.54 -14.10 -13.64
CA LYS A 86 3.98 -15.07 -14.66
C LYS A 86 3.20 -16.39 -14.57
N SER A 87 2.90 -16.86 -13.37
CA SER A 87 2.15 -18.12 -13.14
C SER A 87 0.65 -17.92 -12.93
N GLY A 88 0.16 -16.68 -12.81
CA GLY A 88 -1.24 -16.40 -12.48
C GLY A 88 -2.25 -16.94 -13.49
N GLY A 89 -1.85 -17.08 -14.76
CA GLY A 89 -2.68 -17.70 -15.81
C GLY A 89 -2.48 -19.21 -15.97
N GLU A 90 -1.53 -19.84 -15.27
CA GLU A 90 -1.14 -21.22 -15.52
C GLU A 90 -2.28 -22.20 -15.25
N ASN A 91 -3.02 -22.02 -14.15
CA ASN A 91 -4.15 -22.89 -13.80
C ASN A 91 -5.27 -22.80 -14.84
N VAL A 92 -5.65 -21.57 -15.22
CA VAL A 92 -6.68 -21.32 -16.24
C VAL A 92 -6.30 -21.96 -17.58
N LEU A 93 -5.03 -21.83 -18.00
CA LEU A 93 -4.54 -22.45 -19.22
C LEU A 93 -4.58 -23.98 -19.14
N LYS A 94 -4.19 -24.58 -18.01
CA LYS A 94 -4.28 -26.03 -17.81
C LYS A 94 -5.72 -26.53 -17.89
N GLU A 95 -6.66 -25.82 -17.28
CA GLU A 95 -8.09 -26.13 -17.35
C GLU A 95 -8.69 -25.94 -18.75
N MET A 96 -8.08 -25.09 -19.58
CA MET A 96 -8.49 -24.88 -20.97
C MET A 96 -8.00 -26.00 -21.91
N LEU A 97 -6.88 -26.69 -21.60
CA LEU A 97 -6.32 -27.73 -22.48
C LEU A 97 -7.33 -28.83 -22.89
N PRO A 98 -8.18 -29.36 -21.99
CA PRO A 98 -9.20 -30.34 -22.38
C PRO A 98 -10.22 -29.84 -23.41
N LEU A 99 -10.42 -28.52 -23.55
CA LEU A 99 -11.27 -27.96 -24.61
C LEU A 99 -10.55 -28.03 -25.96
N VAL A 100 -9.24 -27.77 -25.97
CA VAL A 100 -8.41 -27.92 -27.18
C VAL A 100 -8.43 -29.38 -27.63
N ASP A 101 -8.25 -30.32 -26.71
CA ASP A 101 -8.33 -31.76 -27.00
C ASP A 101 -9.69 -32.16 -27.60
N ASP A 102 -10.78 -31.57 -27.08
CA ASP A 102 -12.12 -31.80 -27.63
C ASP A 102 -12.29 -31.21 -29.04
N PHE A 103 -11.78 -30.00 -29.29
CA PHE A 103 -11.78 -29.41 -30.62
C PHE A 103 -10.98 -30.24 -31.62
N GLU A 104 -9.79 -30.72 -31.25
CA GLU A 104 -8.97 -31.58 -32.10
C GLU A 104 -9.69 -32.88 -32.43
N ARG A 105 -10.30 -33.52 -31.43
CA ARG A 105 -11.12 -34.72 -31.61
C ARG A 105 -12.32 -34.47 -32.52
N ALA A 106 -13.03 -33.37 -32.35
CA ALA A 106 -14.15 -33.01 -33.21
C ALA A 106 -13.68 -32.78 -34.65
N ILE A 107 -12.58 -32.05 -34.87
CA ILE A 107 -12.00 -31.82 -36.21
C ILE A 107 -11.60 -33.14 -36.88
N GLN A 108 -11.02 -34.08 -36.15
CA GLN A 108 -10.67 -35.39 -36.69
C GLN A 108 -11.92 -36.20 -37.10
N SER A 109 -12.96 -36.19 -36.27
CA SER A 109 -14.24 -36.84 -36.57
C SER A 109 -14.92 -36.20 -37.79
N MET A 110 -14.89 -34.86 -37.89
CA MET A 110 -15.45 -34.10 -39.02
C MET A 110 -14.81 -34.46 -40.37
N LYS A 111 -13.49 -34.70 -40.42
CA LYS A 111 -12.79 -35.06 -41.66
C LYS A 111 -13.33 -36.35 -42.30
N ASN A 112 -13.86 -37.25 -41.49
CA ASN A 112 -14.33 -38.56 -41.93
C ASN A 112 -15.87 -38.65 -42.00
N SER A 113 -16.59 -37.64 -41.51
CA SER A 113 -18.05 -37.60 -41.48
C SER A 113 -18.61 -36.74 -42.61
N LYS A 114 -19.71 -37.19 -43.22
CA LYS A 114 -20.53 -36.39 -44.15
C LYS A 114 -21.84 -35.92 -43.51
N ASP A 115 -22.07 -36.30 -42.25
CA ASP A 115 -23.27 -35.95 -41.51
C ASP A 115 -23.08 -34.58 -40.84
N VAL A 116 -23.77 -33.57 -41.37
CA VAL A 116 -23.70 -32.19 -40.90
C VAL A 116 -24.36 -32.02 -39.53
N GLU A 117 -25.37 -32.82 -39.22
CA GLU A 117 -26.11 -32.73 -37.95
C GLU A 117 -25.26 -33.26 -36.80
N ALA A 118 -24.63 -34.42 -36.98
CA ALA A 118 -23.68 -34.95 -36.00
C ALA A 118 -22.49 -34.00 -35.75
N VAL A 119 -22.06 -33.28 -36.78
CA VAL A 119 -21.00 -32.28 -36.66
C VAL A 119 -21.44 -31.06 -35.86
N LYS A 120 -22.65 -30.56 -36.12
CA LYS A 120 -23.23 -29.44 -35.38
C LYS A 120 -23.40 -29.78 -33.90
N GLU A 121 -23.95 -30.94 -33.58
CA GLU A 121 -24.11 -31.41 -32.20
C GLU A 121 -22.78 -31.53 -31.47
N GLY A 122 -21.74 -32.07 -32.13
CA GLY A 122 -20.40 -32.13 -31.57
C GLY A 122 -19.82 -30.76 -31.24
N LEU A 123 -20.03 -29.77 -32.10
CA LEU A 123 -19.59 -28.40 -31.88
C LEU A 123 -20.36 -27.71 -30.74
N ASP A 124 -21.68 -27.92 -30.68
CA ASP A 124 -22.55 -27.39 -29.62
C ASP A 124 -22.14 -27.95 -28.25
N LEU A 125 -21.75 -29.23 -28.17
CA LEU A 125 -21.23 -29.83 -26.93
C LEU A 125 -19.95 -29.14 -26.45
N ILE A 126 -19.01 -28.85 -27.36
CA ILE A 126 -17.76 -28.16 -27.02
C ILE A 126 -18.04 -26.72 -26.59
N TYR A 127 -18.93 -26.04 -27.30
CA TYR A 127 -19.34 -24.68 -26.95
C TYR A 127 -19.96 -24.61 -25.55
N ASN A 128 -20.88 -25.52 -25.22
CA ASN A 128 -21.47 -25.60 -23.88
C ASN A 128 -20.42 -25.90 -22.80
N LYS A 129 -19.44 -26.76 -23.10
CA LYS A 129 -18.32 -27.02 -22.19
C LYS A 129 -17.45 -25.76 -22.00
N PHE A 130 -17.24 -24.97 -23.05
CA PHE A 130 -16.51 -23.70 -22.97
C PHE A 130 -17.26 -22.67 -22.11
N LEU A 131 -18.57 -22.52 -22.29
CA LEU A 131 -19.39 -21.65 -21.45
C LEU A 131 -19.36 -22.07 -19.98
N LYS A 132 -19.35 -23.38 -19.70
CA LYS A 132 -19.18 -23.88 -18.33
C LYS A 132 -17.80 -23.54 -17.77
N PHE A 133 -16.74 -23.74 -18.54
CA PHE A 133 -15.38 -23.38 -18.16
C PHE A 133 -15.25 -21.89 -17.79
N LEU A 134 -15.88 -21.00 -18.58
CA LEU A 134 -15.92 -19.57 -18.27
C LEU A 134 -16.62 -19.30 -16.93
N ASN A 135 -17.81 -19.89 -16.72
CA ASN A 135 -18.55 -19.74 -15.47
C ASN A 135 -17.78 -20.27 -14.25
N ASP A 136 -17.13 -21.43 -14.37
CA ASP A 136 -16.30 -22.04 -13.31
C ASP A 136 -15.11 -21.13 -12.95
N ASN A 137 -14.60 -20.37 -13.94
CA ASN A 137 -13.55 -19.36 -13.77
C ASN A 137 -14.10 -17.95 -13.48
N SER A 138 -15.36 -17.84 -13.03
CA SER A 138 -16.03 -16.59 -12.65
C SER A 138 -16.13 -15.55 -13.77
N VAL A 139 -16.11 -16.00 -15.02
CA VAL A 139 -16.38 -15.17 -16.20
C VAL A 139 -17.84 -15.31 -16.59
N LYS A 140 -18.57 -14.19 -16.65
CA LYS A 140 -20.00 -14.16 -16.98
C LYS A 140 -20.27 -13.25 -18.17
N GLU A 141 -21.20 -13.68 -19.02
CA GLU A 141 -21.72 -12.84 -20.11
C GLU A 141 -22.58 -11.70 -19.55
N ILE A 142 -22.47 -10.52 -20.15
CA ILE A 142 -23.35 -9.38 -19.86
C ILE A 142 -24.51 -9.43 -20.85
N GLU A 143 -25.70 -9.76 -20.37
CA GLU A 143 -26.93 -9.73 -21.15
C GLU A 143 -27.45 -8.30 -21.25
N VAL A 144 -27.61 -7.79 -22.47
CA VAL A 144 -27.93 -6.37 -22.72
C VAL A 144 -29.11 -6.13 -23.65
N ILE A 145 -29.60 -7.18 -24.33
CA ILE A 145 -30.66 -7.04 -25.32
C ILE A 145 -31.96 -6.64 -24.62
N GLY A 146 -32.58 -5.54 -25.08
CA GLY A 146 -33.78 -4.98 -24.49
C GLY A 146 -33.54 -4.09 -23.27
N GLU A 147 -32.30 -3.96 -22.80
CA GLU A 147 -31.95 -3.01 -21.74
C GLU A 147 -31.80 -1.58 -22.29
N LYS A 148 -31.85 -0.60 -21.38
CA LYS A 148 -31.58 0.80 -21.73
C LYS A 148 -30.09 0.96 -21.98
N PHE A 149 -29.74 1.67 -23.05
CA PHE A 149 -28.34 1.98 -23.32
C PHE A 149 -27.74 2.88 -22.22
N ASP A 150 -26.47 2.62 -21.90
CA ASP A 150 -25.69 3.28 -20.85
C ASP A 150 -24.23 3.36 -21.30
N ASP A 151 -23.74 4.59 -21.50
CA ASP A 151 -22.38 4.87 -21.98
C ASP A 151 -21.27 4.41 -21.01
N GLU A 152 -21.58 4.19 -19.72
CA GLU A 152 -20.57 3.74 -18.74
C GLU A 152 -20.23 2.25 -18.88
N ILE A 153 -21.18 1.46 -19.41
CA ILE A 153 -21.08 0.00 -19.43
C ILE A 153 -21.37 -0.62 -20.81
N HIS A 154 -21.70 0.17 -21.83
CA HIS A 154 -22.00 -0.29 -23.18
C HIS A 154 -21.23 0.53 -24.23
N GLU A 155 -20.82 -0.12 -25.32
CA GLU A 155 -20.19 0.56 -26.47
C GLU A 155 -21.17 0.57 -27.64
N ALA A 156 -21.77 1.73 -27.95
CA ALA A 156 -22.67 1.87 -29.09
C ALA A 156 -21.88 1.88 -30.41
N VAL A 157 -22.13 0.89 -31.28
CA VAL A 157 -21.48 0.80 -32.60
C VAL A 157 -22.32 1.45 -33.70
N SER A 158 -23.64 1.33 -33.61
CA SER A 158 -24.56 1.93 -34.58
C SER A 158 -25.90 2.25 -33.93
N LEU A 159 -26.60 3.21 -34.51
CA LEU A 159 -28.00 3.46 -34.26
C LEU A 159 -28.83 2.76 -35.34
N PHE A 160 -30.00 2.25 -34.97
CA PHE A 160 -30.94 1.62 -35.89
C PHE A 160 -32.32 2.28 -35.76
N PRO A 161 -32.88 2.83 -36.86
CA PRO A 161 -34.21 3.44 -36.82
C PRO A 161 -35.26 2.40 -36.42
N THR A 162 -36.07 2.70 -35.40
CA THR A 162 -37.16 1.82 -34.99
C THR A 162 -38.50 2.53 -35.03
N GLU A 163 -39.51 1.86 -35.58
CA GLU A 163 -40.90 2.34 -35.57
C GLU A 163 -41.57 2.09 -34.20
N ASP A 164 -40.98 1.22 -33.39
CA ASP A 164 -41.46 0.89 -32.05
C ASP A 164 -40.90 1.87 -31.01
N LYS A 165 -41.80 2.64 -30.39
CA LYS A 165 -41.46 3.62 -29.34
C LYS A 165 -40.81 2.96 -28.13
N ASP A 166 -41.11 1.69 -27.86
CA ASP A 166 -40.56 0.96 -26.71
C ASP A 166 -39.10 0.56 -26.90
N GLN A 167 -38.59 0.58 -28.14
CA GLN A 167 -37.20 0.26 -28.48
C GLN A 167 -36.31 1.50 -28.60
N LYS A 168 -36.89 2.70 -28.63
CA LYS A 168 -36.13 3.95 -28.68
C LYS A 168 -35.23 4.11 -27.45
N GLY A 169 -33.93 4.26 -27.67
CA GLY A 169 -32.90 4.36 -26.62
C GLY A 169 -32.57 3.05 -25.91
N LYS A 170 -33.08 1.91 -26.40
CA LYS A 170 -32.75 0.57 -25.90
C LYS A 170 -31.82 -0.16 -26.86
N ILE A 171 -31.15 -1.17 -26.32
CA ILE A 171 -30.26 -2.05 -27.07
C ILE A 171 -31.12 -3.04 -27.85
N ILE A 172 -31.06 -2.97 -29.17
CA ILE A 172 -31.80 -3.85 -30.09
C ILE A 172 -31.03 -5.14 -30.33
N ASP A 173 -29.70 -5.02 -30.44
CA ASP A 173 -28.84 -6.16 -30.73
C ASP A 173 -27.44 -5.96 -30.12
N CYS A 174 -26.74 -7.07 -29.90
CA CYS A 174 -25.38 -7.10 -29.39
C CYS A 174 -24.46 -7.76 -30.43
N MET A 175 -23.71 -6.92 -31.16
CA MET A 175 -22.75 -7.38 -32.16
C MET A 175 -21.58 -8.14 -31.52
N GLU A 176 -21.17 -7.71 -30.34
CA GLU A 176 -20.03 -8.29 -29.64
C GLU A 176 -20.37 -8.42 -28.15
N LYS A 177 -20.53 -9.66 -27.68
CA LYS A 177 -20.88 -9.95 -26.27
C LYS A 177 -19.88 -9.35 -25.30
N GLY A 178 -20.40 -8.79 -24.21
CA GLY A 178 -19.63 -8.28 -23.07
C GLY A 178 -19.41 -9.36 -22.01
N TYR A 179 -18.38 -9.19 -21.20
CA TYR A 179 -18.06 -10.15 -20.13
C TYR A 179 -17.54 -9.45 -18.86
N THR A 180 -17.89 -10.01 -17.71
CA THR A 180 -17.29 -9.68 -16.41
C THR A 180 -16.40 -10.81 -15.94
N LEU A 181 -15.36 -10.47 -15.18
CA LEU A 181 -14.59 -11.40 -14.36
C LEU A 181 -14.85 -11.03 -12.90
N ASN A 182 -15.52 -11.92 -12.18
CA ASN A 182 -16.19 -11.60 -10.92
C ASN A 182 -17.14 -10.40 -11.15
N ASP A 183 -16.93 -9.30 -10.41
CA ASP A 183 -17.72 -8.07 -10.52
C ASP A 183 -17.08 -7.01 -11.44
N LYS A 184 -15.92 -7.31 -12.04
CA LYS A 184 -15.19 -6.36 -12.88
C LYS A 184 -15.48 -6.61 -14.35
N VAL A 185 -15.95 -5.59 -15.07
CA VAL A 185 -16.07 -5.66 -16.54
C VAL A 185 -14.67 -5.82 -17.16
N ILE A 186 -14.48 -6.88 -17.93
CA ILE A 186 -13.25 -7.15 -18.68
C ILE A 186 -13.41 -6.85 -20.17
N ARG A 187 -14.66 -6.77 -20.64
CA ARG A 187 -15.01 -6.42 -22.01
C ARG A 187 -16.41 -5.83 -22.04
N PHE A 188 -16.52 -4.60 -22.52
CA PHE A 188 -17.80 -3.97 -22.74
C PHE A 188 -18.50 -4.60 -23.96
N PRO A 189 -19.83 -4.81 -23.89
CA PRO A 189 -20.61 -5.29 -25.01
C PRO A 189 -20.72 -4.18 -26.06
N LYS A 190 -20.54 -4.56 -27.32
CA LYS A 190 -20.81 -3.67 -28.45
C LYS A 190 -22.22 -3.85 -28.93
N VAL A 191 -22.96 -2.76 -28.97
CA VAL A 191 -24.42 -2.79 -29.08
C VAL A 191 -24.93 -1.89 -30.19
N ILE A 192 -26.09 -2.26 -30.71
CA ILE A 192 -26.88 -1.45 -31.64
C ILE A 192 -28.05 -0.88 -30.86
N VAL A 193 -28.21 0.44 -30.89
CA VAL A 193 -29.22 1.15 -30.11
C VAL A 193 -30.35 1.61 -31.02
N GLY A 194 -31.59 1.47 -30.57
CA GLY A 194 -32.76 1.99 -31.27
C GLY A 194 -32.83 3.51 -31.24
N GLU A 195 -33.02 4.13 -32.40
CA GLU A 195 -33.23 5.57 -32.55
C GLU A 195 -34.65 5.91 -33.01
#